data_AF-A0A7W3TDI3-F1
#
_entry.id   AF-A0A7W3TDI3-F1
#
_cell.length_a   1.000
_cell.length_b   1.000
_cell.length_c   1.000
_cell.angle_alpha   90.00
_cell.angle_beta   90.00
_cell.angle_gamma   90.00
#
_symmetry.space_group_name_H-M   'P 1'
#
loop_
_entity.id
_entity.type
_entity.pdbx_description
1 polymer ?
#
loop_
_entity_poly.entity_id
_entity_poly.type
_entity_poly.pdbx_seq_one_letter_code
_entity_poly.pdbx_strand_id
1 'polypeptide(L)'
;MRQNWTGASTVPSLGLYPHQWSWDSAFIAIGLRHLSAARARRELETLFTAQWADGRVPHIVFNPDVPLGAYFPSPDFWRSSTAGARVGAPGTVETSGLIQPPVHALAAWLVHLADPTGSARRGFLSRMYPRLVAWQRYLTDHRDLGGRGLVSIVHPWESGMDNSPCWDEPLSRIVPARADTFRRADLDHGDACDRPTDLDYGRYVRLAADYRDHGYHDASAPHRFAVEDPGVNALLIASERALAHIATAIGADPEPHRERVTDLTDALVERLWDAENGIFLCHDVRGGGPIRELSCSGLLPLIVPGLPPEVSAALLRTVTGPHFGLGSTTRMVPSYDLLGAAFDPSRYWRGPAWFNVNWLIERGLREYGEHALAEDLRACVLASAVSSDFAEYLDPYTGRARGTRQFGWTAALTVDLLGAVRPPEPVPHEPTMRRASDPPRRPGRAPAGGGRAGGPGGHAGHGPGGHAGDRARPTGPTGRPDPGPDTGPAEPPGGPGRIGLSDPSPVGPAAAADSGTGVEGPGTQDGTTGEGVGRSLGDRPSRSGHRDTPAVEPPVDVPGTTAAARAAQREGTLR
;
A
#
# COMPACT_ATOMS: atom_id res chain seq x y z
N MET A 1 14.76 -8.36 12.40
CA MET A 1 14.46 -7.08 13.10
C MET A 1 15.63 -6.46 13.86
N ARG A 2 16.27 -7.10 14.86
CA ARG A 2 17.45 -6.49 15.53
C ARG A 2 18.66 -6.38 14.60
N GLN A 3 18.91 -7.41 13.80
CA GLN A 3 19.98 -7.41 12.80
C GLN A 3 19.80 -6.29 11.77
N ASN A 4 18.56 -6.03 11.34
CA ASN A 4 18.25 -5.00 10.35
C ASN A 4 18.17 -3.57 10.95
N TRP A 5 18.49 -3.38 12.24
CA TRP A 5 18.41 -2.07 12.88
C TRP A 5 19.68 -1.25 12.62
N THR A 6 19.54 -0.05 12.06
CA THR A 6 20.65 0.85 11.71
C THR A 6 21.07 1.79 12.84
N GLY A 7 20.40 1.74 13.99
CA GLY A 7 20.56 2.71 15.08
C GLY A 7 19.44 3.76 15.13
N ALA A 8 18.81 4.04 14.00
CA ALA A 8 17.73 5.03 13.87
C ALA A 8 16.46 4.46 13.24
N SER A 9 16.60 3.61 12.23
CA SER A 9 15.51 2.96 11.50
C SER A 9 15.84 1.49 11.21
N THR A 10 14.90 0.75 10.64
CA THR A 10 15.07 -0.67 10.32
C THR A 10 15.00 -0.86 8.81
N VAL A 11 16.02 -1.48 8.23
CA VAL A 11 16.02 -1.79 6.80
C VAL A 11 15.14 -3.01 6.51
N PRO A 12 14.48 -3.10 5.35
CA PRO A 12 13.73 -4.31 4.98
C PRO A 12 14.62 -5.54 4.90
N SER A 13 15.83 -5.43 4.33
CA SER A 13 16.84 -6.49 4.36
C SER A 13 18.26 -5.91 4.24
N LEU A 14 19.25 -6.49 4.90
CA LEU A 14 20.61 -5.95 4.88
C LEU A 14 21.29 -6.00 3.49
N GLY A 15 20.93 -6.99 2.67
CA GLY A 15 21.50 -7.15 1.33
C GLY A 15 20.75 -6.37 0.27
N LEU A 16 19.52 -6.78 -0.03
CA LEU A 16 18.76 -6.29 -1.18
C LEU A 16 18.19 -4.87 -0.98
N TYR A 17 17.87 -4.50 0.26
CA TYR A 17 17.20 -3.25 0.59
C TYR A 17 17.89 -2.55 1.77
N PRO A 18 19.08 -1.95 1.58
CA PRO A 18 19.95 -1.49 2.67
C PRO A 18 19.61 -0.08 3.24
N HIS A 19 18.50 0.51 2.83
CA HIS A 19 17.99 1.81 3.25
C HIS A 19 16.66 1.72 4.04
N GLN A 20 16.08 2.86 4.41
CA GLN A 20 14.75 2.90 5.05
C GLN A 20 13.67 3.06 3.98
N TRP A 21 12.71 2.14 3.92
CA TRP A 21 11.54 2.24 3.03
C TRP A 21 10.28 2.68 3.79
N SER A 22 9.48 3.49 3.12
CA SER A 22 8.37 4.23 3.75
C SER A 22 7.28 3.32 4.32
N TRP A 23 6.65 2.46 3.51
CA TRP A 23 5.59 1.59 4.01
C TRP A 23 6.17 0.42 4.84
N ASP A 24 7.41 0.01 4.59
CA ASP A 24 8.12 -1.02 5.35
C ASP A 24 8.33 -0.54 6.78
N SER A 25 8.81 0.70 6.97
CA SER A 25 8.92 1.32 8.29
C SER A 25 7.58 1.38 9.02
N ALA A 26 6.47 1.57 8.31
CA ALA A 26 5.14 1.55 8.93
C ALA A 26 4.78 0.14 9.44
N PHE A 27 4.93 -0.90 8.62
CA PHE A 27 4.70 -2.30 9.05
C PHE A 27 5.69 -2.75 10.13
N ILE A 28 6.95 -2.32 10.04
CA ILE A 28 7.98 -2.60 11.04
C ILE A 28 7.61 -1.93 12.37
N ALA A 29 7.14 -0.68 12.37
CA ALA A 29 6.66 0.00 13.57
C ALA A 29 5.46 -0.74 14.20
N ILE A 30 4.54 -1.27 13.38
CA ILE A 30 3.40 -2.09 13.83
C ILE A 30 3.90 -3.34 14.57
N GLY A 31 4.94 -4.03 14.09
CA GLY A 31 5.52 -5.16 14.82
C GLY A 31 6.31 -4.73 16.05
N LEU A 32 7.13 -3.67 15.93
CA LEU A 32 7.98 -3.16 17.01
C LEU A 32 7.18 -2.71 18.23
N ARG A 33 5.90 -2.31 18.07
CA ARG A 33 5.09 -1.84 19.20
C ARG A 33 4.97 -2.86 20.33
N HIS A 34 5.02 -4.16 20.00
CA HIS A 34 4.95 -5.26 20.96
C HIS A 34 6.27 -5.56 21.65
N LEU A 35 7.39 -5.11 21.08
CA LEU A 35 8.75 -5.36 21.61
C LEU A 35 9.33 -4.12 22.30
N SER A 36 9.09 -2.95 21.72
CA SER A 36 9.55 -1.65 22.20
C SER A 36 8.76 -0.54 21.52
N ALA A 37 7.70 -0.06 22.18
CA ALA A 37 6.92 1.10 21.72
C ALA A 37 7.81 2.34 21.49
N ALA A 38 8.90 2.49 22.26
CA ALA A 38 9.88 3.56 22.04
C ALA A 38 10.61 3.45 20.68
N ARG A 39 11.02 2.24 20.27
CA ARG A 39 11.62 2.02 18.95
C ARG A 39 10.59 2.16 17.84
N ALA A 40 9.36 1.68 18.05
CA ALA A 40 8.29 1.82 17.08
C ALA A 40 7.98 3.30 16.77
N ARG A 41 7.92 4.16 17.79
CA ARG A 41 7.79 5.62 17.60
C ARG A 41 8.98 6.20 16.83
N ARG A 42 10.21 5.81 17.19
CA ARG A 42 11.42 6.28 16.52
C ARG A 42 11.46 5.90 15.04
N GLU A 43 11.02 4.69 14.69
CA GLU A 43 10.94 4.22 13.30
C GLU A 43 10.09 5.18 12.44
N LEU A 44 8.92 5.58 12.95
CA LEU A 44 8.05 6.54 12.25
C LEU A 44 8.61 7.97 12.30
N GLU A 45 9.09 8.43 13.47
CA GLU A 45 9.64 9.79 13.62
C GLU A 45 10.83 10.01 12.68
N THR A 46 11.70 9.01 12.50
CA THR A 46 12.87 9.09 11.61
C THR A 46 12.47 9.19 10.14
N LEU A 47 11.52 8.38 9.68
CA LEU A 47 10.98 8.50 8.32
C LEU A 47 10.45 9.92 8.05
N PHE A 48 9.70 10.46 9.00
CA PHE A 48 9.10 11.80 8.87
C PHE A 48 10.09 12.96 9.05
N THR A 49 11.35 12.71 9.41
CA THR A 49 12.42 13.73 9.28
C THR A 49 12.80 13.97 7.82
N ALA A 50 12.54 13.00 6.93
CA ALA A 50 12.78 13.08 5.50
C ALA A 50 11.55 13.53 4.69
N GLN A 51 10.45 13.90 5.36
CA GLN A 51 9.27 14.47 4.70
C GLN A 51 9.64 15.80 4.04
N TRP A 52 9.20 16.00 2.80
CA TRP A 52 9.46 17.24 2.06
C TRP A 52 8.50 18.34 2.52
N ALA A 53 8.81 19.60 2.23
CA ALA A 53 8.03 20.75 2.69
C ALA A 53 6.63 20.83 2.05
N ASP A 54 6.42 20.21 0.88
CA ASP A 54 5.10 20.08 0.24
C ASP A 54 4.22 18.97 0.88
N GLY A 55 4.75 18.26 1.88
CA GLY A 55 4.04 17.22 2.61
C GLY A 55 4.34 15.80 2.15
N ARG A 56 4.98 15.58 1.00
CA ARG A 56 5.25 14.22 0.51
C ARG A 56 6.20 13.45 1.43
N VAL A 57 5.92 12.17 1.62
CA VAL A 57 6.82 11.24 2.32
C VAL A 57 7.49 10.35 1.27
N PRO A 58 8.82 10.44 1.09
CA PRO A 58 9.52 9.68 0.05
C PRO A 58 9.52 8.19 0.36
N HIS A 59 9.51 7.33 -0.65
CA HIS A 59 9.54 5.88 -0.45
C HIS A 59 10.87 5.35 0.04
N ILE A 60 11.99 6.03 -0.22
CA ILE A 60 13.33 5.69 0.30
C ILE A 60 13.93 6.89 1.01
N VAL A 61 14.45 6.66 2.21
CA VAL A 61 15.41 7.55 2.89
C VAL A 61 16.77 6.87 2.87
N PHE A 62 17.73 7.46 2.16
CA PHE A 62 19.03 6.85 1.94
C PHE A 62 19.91 6.94 3.19
N ASN A 63 20.52 5.81 3.55
CA ASN A 63 21.51 5.76 4.62
C ASN A 63 22.89 6.16 4.06
N PRO A 64 23.52 7.24 4.55
CA PRO A 64 24.82 7.71 4.06
C PRO A 64 25.98 6.74 4.35
N ASP A 65 25.81 5.82 5.31
CA ASP A 65 26.81 4.80 5.64
C ASP A 65 26.81 3.63 4.64
N VAL A 66 25.81 3.55 3.75
CA VAL A 66 25.71 2.51 2.73
C VAL A 66 26.43 2.94 1.46
N PRO A 67 27.31 2.09 0.88
CA PRO A 67 27.98 2.41 -0.37
C PRO A 67 27.00 2.74 -1.50
N LEU A 68 27.31 3.77 -2.28
CA LEU A 68 26.43 4.31 -3.32
C LEU A 68 25.94 3.24 -4.32
N GLY A 69 26.78 2.27 -4.67
CA GLY A 69 26.46 1.20 -5.61
C GLY A 69 25.73 -0.01 -5.00
N ALA A 70 25.44 -0.02 -3.70
CA ALA A 70 24.77 -1.14 -3.04
C ALA A 70 23.27 -1.23 -3.36
N TYR A 71 22.68 -0.16 -3.88
CA TYR A 71 21.29 -0.12 -4.33
C TYR A 71 21.17 0.82 -5.54
N PHE A 72 20.38 0.43 -6.53
CA PHE A 72 20.05 1.28 -7.67
C PHE A 72 18.53 1.29 -7.90
N PRO A 73 17.90 2.45 -8.14
CA PRO A 73 18.52 3.77 -8.33
C PRO A 73 19.03 4.42 -7.05
N SER A 74 20.29 4.88 -7.09
CA SER A 74 21.08 5.40 -5.99
C SER A 74 20.84 6.90 -5.73
N PRO A 75 21.29 7.46 -4.60
CA PRO A 75 21.18 8.90 -4.29
C PRO A 75 21.61 9.84 -5.42
N ASP A 76 22.69 9.54 -6.14
CA ASP A 76 23.23 10.33 -7.26
C ASP A 76 22.35 10.26 -8.52
N PHE A 77 21.53 9.22 -8.65
CA PHE A 77 20.46 9.17 -9.64
C PHE A 77 19.32 10.12 -9.24
N TRP A 78 18.84 10.03 -8.00
CA TRP A 78 17.68 10.83 -7.55
C TRP A 78 18.03 12.31 -7.40
N ARG A 79 19.20 12.65 -6.85
CA ARG A 79 19.64 14.03 -6.61
C ARG A 79 18.58 14.85 -5.87
N SER A 80 17.89 14.27 -4.89
CA SER A 80 16.67 14.87 -4.33
C SER A 80 16.95 16.21 -3.67
N SER A 81 18.06 16.33 -2.95
CA SER A 81 18.45 17.56 -2.25
C SER A 81 18.68 18.75 -3.19
N THR A 82 18.98 18.49 -4.47
CA THR A 82 19.24 19.53 -5.48
C THR A 82 18.09 19.67 -6.48
N ALA A 83 17.69 18.58 -7.14
CA ALA A 83 16.60 18.59 -8.12
C ALA A 83 15.23 18.84 -7.47
N GLY A 84 15.01 18.37 -6.24
CA GLY A 84 13.77 18.57 -5.47
C GLY A 84 13.78 19.80 -4.57
N ALA A 85 14.86 20.58 -4.54
CA ALA A 85 14.99 21.73 -3.62
C ALA A 85 13.82 22.72 -3.74
N ARG A 86 13.33 22.96 -4.96
CA ARG A 86 12.25 23.93 -5.23
C ARG A 86 10.87 23.49 -4.72
N VAL A 87 10.66 22.19 -4.54
CA VAL A 87 9.44 21.62 -3.97
C VAL A 87 9.66 21.16 -2.52
N GLY A 88 10.78 21.56 -1.91
CA GLY A 88 11.03 21.39 -0.49
C GLY A 88 11.64 20.06 -0.07
N ALA A 89 12.37 19.39 -0.97
CA ALA A 89 13.18 18.24 -0.57
C ALA A 89 14.18 18.63 0.54
N PRO A 90 14.40 17.76 1.56
CA PRO A 90 15.41 18.02 2.59
C PRO A 90 16.81 18.20 2.02
N GLY A 91 17.54 19.21 2.50
CA GLY A 91 18.91 19.50 2.04
C GLY A 91 20.01 18.66 2.70
N THR A 92 19.72 17.96 3.79
CA THR A 92 20.72 17.22 4.60
C THR A 92 20.59 15.71 4.52
N VAL A 93 19.56 15.20 3.82
CA VAL A 93 19.33 13.76 3.64
C VAL A 93 18.88 13.54 2.20
N GLU A 94 19.53 12.59 1.52
CA GLU A 94 19.08 12.16 0.20
C GLU A 94 17.90 11.21 0.35
N THR A 95 16.92 11.38 -0.51
CA THR A 95 15.71 10.56 -0.57
C THR A 95 15.44 10.18 -2.02
N SER A 96 14.57 9.21 -2.24
CA SER A 96 13.91 9.12 -3.54
C SER A 96 12.99 10.32 -3.77
N GLY A 97 12.50 10.52 -5.00
CA GLY A 97 11.44 11.52 -5.29
C GLY A 97 10.01 10.97 -5.33
N LEU A 98 9.85 9.64 -5.34
CA LEU A 98 8.55 8.97 -5.39
C LEU A 98 8.01 8.66 -3.99
N ILE A 99 6.70 8.40 -3.91
CA ILE A 99 5.98 8.03 -2.68
C ILE A 99 5.76 6.51 -2.54
N GLN A 100 5.10 6.08 -1.46
CA GLN A 100 4.63 4.71 -1.25
C GLN A 100 3.26 4.73 -0.55
N PRO A 101 2.53 3.60 -0.44
CA PRO A 101 1.17 3.59 0.09
C PRO A 101 1.07 4.17 1.52
N PRO A 102 0.05 4.99 1.82
CA PRO A 102 -0.03 5.74 3.06
C PRO A 102 -0.57 4.91 4.23
N VAL A 103 0.25 4.02 4.79
CA VAL A 103 -0.08 3.21 6.00
C VAL A 103 0.35 3.89 7.31
N HIS A 104 0.96 5.06 7.24
CA HIS A 104 1.66 5.70 8.35
C HIS A 104 0.76 6.16 9.51
N ALA A 105 -0.42 6.72 9.22
CA ALA A 105 -1.32 7.18 10.27
C ALA A 105 -1.93 6.01 11.03
N LEU A 106 -2.28 4.93 10.32
CA LEU A 106 -2.66 3.66 10.93
C LEU A 106 -1.54 3.14 11.85
N ALA A 107 -0.30 3.07 11.35
CA ALA A 107 0.84 2.64 12.16
C ALA A 107 1.05 3.53 13.41
N ALA A 108 0.98 4.86 13.27
CA ALA A 108 1.12 5.80 14.38
C ALA A 108 0.04 5.60 15.45
N TRP A 109 -1.22 5.40 15.04
CA TRP A 109 -2.33 5.10 15.94
C TRP A 109 -2.12 3.77 16.67
N LEU A 110 -1.75 2.72 15.93
CA LEU A 110 -1.46 1.39 16.48
C LEU A 110 -0.29 1.39 17.46
N VAL A 111 0.74 2.19 17.21
CA VAL A 111 1.89 2.39 18.11
C VAL A 111 1.50 3.17 19.37
N HIS A 112 0.63 4.18 19.23
CA HIS A 112 0.10 4.92 20.37
C HIS A 112 -0.67 3.99 21.32
N LEU A 113 -1.54 3.13 20.78
CA LEU A 113 -2.35 2.21 21.58
C LEU A 113 -1.52 1.22 22.42
N ALA A 114 -0.30 0.88 21.99
CA ALA A 114 0.57 -0.03 22.72
C ALA A 114 1.20 0.61 23.99
N ASP A 115 1.31 1.95 24.03
CA ASP A 115 1.88 2.70 25.16
C ASP A 115 1.30 4.14 25.17
N PRO A 116 0.01 4.34 25.53
CA PRO A 116 -0.62 5.65 25.47
C PRO A 116 0.03 6.66 26.41
N THR A 117 0.39 6.24 27.63
CA THR A 117 1.05 7.09 28.63
C THR A 117 2.43 7.54 28.15
N GLY A 118 3.26 6.63 27.64
CA GLY A 118 4.57 6.97 27.11
C GLY A 118 4.49 7.80 25.83
N SER A 119 3.48 7.55 24.98
CA SER A 119 3.16 8.38 23.82
C SER A 119 2.79 9.81 24.22
N ALA A 120 1.88 9.99 25.18
CA ALA A 120 1.43 11.29 25.67
C ALA A 120 2.55 12.07 26.36
N ARG A 121 3.28 11.43 27.29
CA ARG A 121 4.45 12.02 27.97
C ARG A 121 5.50 12.51 26.97
N ARG A 122 5.65 11.81 25.84
CA ARG A 122 6.60 12.16 24.80
C ARG A 122 5.98 13.04 23.72
N GLY A 123 4.72 13.45 23.79
CA GLY A 123 4.06 14.26 22.76
C GLY A 123 4.11 13.65 21.35
N PHE A 124 4.13 12.32 21.24
CA PHE A 124 4.34 11.62 19.96
C PHE A 124 3.25 11.96 18.94
N LEU A 125 1.98 11.75 19.29
CA LEU A 125 0.87 12.05 18.38
C LEU A 125 0.78 13.55 18.07
N SER A 126 0.99 14.43 19.05
CA SER A 126 0.98 15.89 18.83
C SER A 126 2.05 16.35 17.83
N ARG A 127 3.22 15.70 17.77
CA ARG A 127 4.26 15.97 16.77
C ARG A 127 3.98 15.33 15.42
N MET A 128 3.46 14.11 15.42
CA MET A 128 3.22 13.35 14.19
C MET A 128 1.98 13.82 13.44
N TYR A 129 0.92 14.22 14.15
CA TYR A 129 -0.36 14.60 13.56
C TYR A 129 -0.24 15.66 12.44
N PRO A 130 0.39 16.84 12.62
CA PRO A 130 0.51 17.81 11.53
C PRO A 130 1.29 17.28 10.33
N ARG A 131 2.27 16.40 10.55
CA ARG A 131 3.07 15.78 9.50
C ARG A 131 2.26 14.76 8.70
N LEU A 132 1.47 13.93 9.40
CA LEU A 132 0.56 12.97 8.79
C LEU A 132 -0.55 13.68 8.00
N VAL A 133 -1.10 14.78 8.53
CA VAL A 133 -2.08 15.61 7.82
C VAL A 133 -1.49 16.24 6.57
N ALA A 134 -0.23 16.73 6.62
CA ALA A 134 0.45 17.25 5.44
C ALA A 134 0.70 16.17 4.39
N TRP A 135 0.97 14.94 4.83
CA TRP A 135 1.13 13.79 3.93
C TRP A 135 -0.17 13.44 3.19
N GLN A 136 -1.29 13.33 3.91
CA GLN A 136 -2.58 13.08 3.28
C GLN A 136 -3.00 14.21 2.32
N ARG A 137 -2.73 15.46 2.71
CA ARG A 137 -3.00 16.62 1.86
C ARG A 137 -2.17 16.60 0.59
N TYR A 138 -0.88 16.25 0.68
CA TYR A 138 -0.06 16.09 -0.52
C TYR A 138 -0.70 15.09 -1.49
N LEU A 139 -1.15 13.95 -0.98
CA LEU A 139 -1.81 12.92 -1.79
C LEU A 139 -3.09 13.43 -2.44
N THR A 140 -4.00 14.04 -1.70
CA THR A 140 -5.29 14.48 -2.22
C THR A 140 -5.17 15.69 -3.15
N ASP A 141 -4.23 16.59 -2.89
CA ASP A 141 -4.14 17.86 -3.62
C ASP A 141 -3.25 17.76 -4.87
N HIS A 142 -2.17 16.96 -4.80
CA HIS A 142 -1.18 16.89 -5.88
C HIS A 142 -1.27 15.60 -6.70
N ARG A 143 -1.87 14.54 -6.17
CA ARG A 143 -1.96 13.23 -6.84
C ARG A 143 -3.35 12.86 -7.33
N ASP A 144 -4.36 13.74 -7.23
CA ASP A 144 -5.65 13.55 -7.91
C ASP A 144 -5.57 13.91 -9.40
N LEU A 145 -4.75 13.16 -10.16
CA LEU A 145 -4.60 13.38 -11.61
C LEU A 145 -5.84 12.98 -12.40
N GLY A 146 -6.71 12.14 -11.82
CA GLY A 146 -8.00 11.73 -12.38
C GLY A 146 -9.12 12.75 -12.17
N GLY A 147 -8.95 13.69 -11.25
CA GLY A 147 -9.91 14.75 -10.91
C GLY A 147 -11.19 14.22 -10.25
N ARG A 148 -11.09 13.10 -9.53
CA ARG A 148 -12.25 12.42 -8.90
C ARG A 148 -12.00 12.07 -7.43
N GLY A 149 -11.06 12.77 -6.79
CA GLY A 149 -10.76 12.59 -5.37
C GLY A 149 -9.90 11.35 -5.05
N LEU A 150 -9.49 10.56 -6.04
CA LEU A 150 -8.63 9.39 -5.83
C LEU A 150 -7.17 9.70 -6.18
N VAL A 151 -6.27 9.14 -5.39
CA VAL A 151 -4.83 9.25 -5.59
C VAL A 151 -4.41 8.42 -6.79
N SER A 152 -3.67 9.08 -7.69
CA SER A 152 -2.97 8.48 -8.81
C SER A 152 -1.49 8.25 -8.47
N ILE A 153 -1.04 7.00 -8.58
CA ILE A 153 0.39 6.68 -8.62
C ILE A 153 0.95 7.07 -9.99
N VAL A 154 2.13 7.70 -10.03
CA VAL A 154 2.81 8.16 -11.26
C VAL A 154 4.01 7.29 -11.63
N HIS A 155 4.29 6.30 -10.79
CA HIS A 155 5.31 5.29 -11.02
C HIS A 155 4.87 3.96 -10.39
N PRO A 156 5.10 2.79 -11.02
CA PRO A 156 4.73 1.48 -10.46
C PRO A 156 5.22 1.23 -9.03
N TRP A 157 6.47 1.60 -8.73
CA TRP A 157 7.06 1.55 -7.37
C TRP A 157 6.23 2.28 -6.28
N GLU A 158 5.40 3.26 -6.65
CA GLU A 158 4.56 3.97 -5.67
C GLU A 158 3.40 3.12 -5.13
N SER A 159 3.02 2.04 -5.82
CA SER A 159 2.07 1.04 -5.29
C SER A 159 2.69 0.13 -4.23
N GLY A 160 4.02 0.02 -4.19
CA GLY A 160 4.72 -1.07 -3.51
C GLY A 160 4.61 -2.44 -4.22
N MET A 161 4.00 -2.49 -5.41
CA MET A 161 3.75 -3.70 -6.21
C MET A 161 4.42 -3.65 -7.59
N ASP A 162 5.74 -3.46 -7.63
CA ASP A 162 6.50 -2.91 -8.77
C ASP A 162 6.19 -3.50 -10.16
N ASN A 163 6.05 -4.82 -10.27
CA ASN A 163 5.82 -5.52 -11.54
C ASN A 163 4.46 -6.21 -11.61
N SER A 164 3.48 -5.72 -10.85
CA SER A 164 2.10 -6.18 -10.97
C SER A 164 1.66 -6.13 -12.44
N PRO A 165 0.95 -7.17 -12.94
CA PRO A 165 0.41 -7.15 -14.30
C PRO A 165 -0.49 -5.94 -14.60
N CYS A 166 -1.09 -5.34 -13.56
CA CYS A 166 -1.87 -4.11 -13.72
C CYS A 166 -1.09 -2.95 -14.36
N TRP A 167 0.25 -2.97 -14.31
CA TRP A 167 1.07 -1.91 -14.87
C TRP A 167 1.50 -2.17 -16.32
N ASP A 168 1.27 -3.37 -16.87
CA ASP A 168 1.82 -3.78 -18.17
C ASP A 168 1.32 -2.92 -19.32
N GLU A 169 -0.01 -2.76 -19.42
CA GLU A 169 -0.61 -1.90 -20.44
C GLU A 169 -0.22 -0.42 -20.25
N PRO A 170 -0.35 0.19 -19.06
CA PRO A 170 0.14 1.56 -18.83
C PRO A 170 1.62 1.76 -19.19
N LEU A 171 2.49 0.82 -18.82
CA LEU A 171 3.93 0.86 -19.08
C LEU A 171 4.28 0.62 -20.55
N SER A 172 3.43 -0.06 -21.32
CA SER A 172 3.68 -0.32 -22.75
C SER A 172 3.90 0.96 -23.57
N ARG A 173 3.35 2.10 -23.11
CA ARG A 173 3.47 3.43 -23.73
C ARG A 173 4.79 4.14 -23.39
N ILE A 174 5.55 3.61 -22.43
CA ILE A 174 6.80 4.21 -21.96
C ILE A 174 7.96 3.66 -22.79
N VAL A 175 8.67 4.58 -23.45
CA VAL A 175 9.94 4.26 -24.12
C VAL A 175 10.99 4.03 -23.04
N PRO A 176 11.61 2.84 -22.94
CA PRO A 176 12.58 2.53 -21.89
C PRO A 176 13.82 3.41 -22.00
N ALA A 177 14.45 3.69 -20.86
CA ALA A 177 15.81 4.19 -20.81
C ALA A 177 16.74 3.19 -21.49
N ARG A 178 17.80 3.69 -22.15
CA ARG A 178 18.76 2.82 -22.83
C ARG A 178 19.50 1.96 -21.80
N ALA A 179 19.68 0.68 -22.09
CA ALA A 179 20.29 -0.26 -21.14
C ALA A 179 21.74 0.10 -20.76
N ASP A 180 22.45 0.88 -21.60
CA ASP A 180 23.80 1.40 -21.33
C ASP A 180 23.84 2.57 -20.33
N THR A 181 22.69 3.09 -19.89
CA THR A 181 22.58 4.25 -18.99
C THR A 181 22.37 3.89 -17.52
N PHE A 182 22.24 2.61 -17.19
CA PHE A 182 22.09 2.16 -15.80
C PHE A 182 22.65 0.76 -15.59
N ARG A 183 22.99 0.44 -14.33
CA ARG A 183 23.35 -0.91 -13.90
C ARG A 183 22.45 -1.32 -12.75
N ARG A 184 21.81 -2.49 -12.88
CA ARG A 184 20.95 -3.07 -11.85
C ARG A 184 21.78 -3.66 -10.72
N ALA A 185 21.55 -3.19 -9.49
CA ALA A 185 22.17 -3.74 -8.28
C ALA A 185 21.32 -4.88 -7.69
N ASP A 186 20.03 -4.97 -8.00
CA ASP A 186 19.13 -5.97 -7.42
C ASP A 186 19.41 -7.41 -7.91
N LEU A 187 20.02 -7.55 -9.09
CA LEU A 187 20.47 -8.83 -9.64
C LEU A 187 21.73 -9.38 -8.94
N ASP A 188 22.48 -8.55 -8.22
CA ASP A 188 23.65 -9.00 -7.46
C ASP A 188 23.23 -9.75 -6.17
N HIS A 189 21.95 -9.67 -5.79
CA HIS A 189 21.41 -10.14 -4.50
C HIS A 189 20.14 -11.00 -4.60
N GLY A 190 19.64 -11.31 -5.80
CA GLY A 190 18.45 -12.13 -6.03
C GLY A 190 18.50 -12.94 -7.32
N ASP A 191 17.66 -13.98 -7.42
CA ASP A 191 17.52 -14.76 -8.65
C ASP A 191 16.82 -13.93 -9.74
N ALA A 192 17.38 -13.88 -10.94
CA ALA A 192 16.84 -13.12 -12.05
C ALA A 192 15.40 -13.55 -12.41
N CYS A 193 15.03 -14.82 -12.20
CA CYS A 193 13.66 -15.29 -12.46
C CYS A 193 12.62 -14.76 -11.45
N ASP A 194 13.07 -14.31 -10.28
CA ASP A 194 12.22 -13.79 -9.21
C ASP A 194 12.03 -12.25 -9.31
N ARG A 195 12.59 -11.57 -10.33
CA ARG A 195 12.67 -10.10 -10.42
C ARG A 195 12.07 -9.52 -11.71
N PRO A 196 11.81 -8.19 -11.78
CA PRO A 196 11.39 -7.53 -13.03
C PRO A 196 12.43 -7.69 -14.15
N THR A 197 11.99 -7.63 -15.41
CA THR A 197 12.90 -7.75 -16.56
C THR A 197 13.68 -6.46 -16.78
N ASP A 198 14.75 -6.52 -17.60
CA ASP A 198 15.53 -5.32 -17.95
C ASP A 198 14.70 -4.30 -18.75
N LEU A 199 13.73 -4.77 -19.53
CA LEU A 199 12.79 -3.90 -20.24
C LEU A 199 11.89 -3.13 -19.25
N ASP A 200 11.39 -3.82 -18.23
CA ASP A 200 10.60 -3.19 -17.16
C ASP A 200 11.45 -2.14 -16.43
N TYR A 201 12.69 -2.52 -16.07
CA TYR A 201 13.63 -1.63 -15.40
C TYR A 201 13.96 -0.38 -16.21
N GLY A 202 14.16 -0.51 -17.53
CA GLY A 202 14.38 0.64 -18.41
C GLY A 202 13.20 1.62 -18.38
N ARG A 203 11.96 1.14 -18.28
CA ARG A 203 10.77 2.00 -18.15
C ARG A 203 10.68 2.66 -16.78
N TYR A 204 11.02 1.94 -15.71
CA TYR A 204 11.08 2.51 -14.35
C TYR A 204 12.10 3.64 -14.26
N VAL A 205 13.32 3.38 -14.74
CA VAL A 205 14.40 4.39 -14.79
C VAL A 205 13.97 5.59 -15.62
N ARG A 206 13.27 5.38 -16.74
CA ARG A 206 12.75 6.48 -17.56
C ARG A 206 11.77 7.35 -16.78
N LEU A 207 10.75 6.75 -16.16
CA LEU A 207 9.73 7.51 -15.42
C LEU A 207 10.36 8.29 -14.25
N ALA A 208 11.26 7.67 -13.50
CA ALA A 208 11.95 8.31 -12.39
C ALA A 208 12.86 9.46 -12.85
N ALA A 209 13.60 9.27 -13.96
CA ALA A 209 14.43 10.31 -14.55
C ALA A 209 13.58 11.48 -15.07
N ASP A 210 12.50 11.20 -15.81
CA ASP A 210 11.58 12.23 -16.31
C ASP A 210 11.02 13.04 -15.14
N TYR A 211 10.57 12.41 -14.04
CA TYR A 211 10.03 13.15 -12.89
C TYR A 211 11.09 14.02 -12.19
N ARG A 212 12.30 13.48 -11.98
CA ARG A 212 13.45 14.21 -11.44
C ARG A 212 13.83 15.40 -12.31
N ASP A 213 13.91 15.21 -13.62
CA ASP A 213 14.38 16.22 -14.57
C ASP A 213 13.35 17.35 -14.78
N HIS A 214 12.10 17.14 -14.34
CA HIS A 214 11.08 18.18 -14.16
C HIS A 214 11.06 18.77 -12.74
N GLY A 215 12.12 18.54 -11.95
CA GLY A 215 12.27 19.07 -10.60
C GLY A 215 11.28 18.50 -9.59
N TYR A 216 10.78 17.28 -9.83
CA TYR A 216 9.75 16.60 -9.00
C TYR A 216 8.44 17.36 -8.85
N HIS A 217 8.18 18.33 -9.72
CA HIS A 217 7.02 19.20 -9.61
C HIS A 217 5.80 18.52 -10.24
N ASP A 218 4.83 18.13 -9.40
CA ASP A 218 3.69 17.32 -9.82
C ASP A 218 2.86 17.96 -10.94
N ALA A 219 2.71 19.29 -10.95
CA ALA A 219 1.91 19.98 -11.95
C ALA A 219 2.58 20.11 -13.33
N SER A 220 3.91 19.98 -13.42
CA SER A 220 4.65 20.16 -14.68
C SER A 220 5.27 18.87 -15.22
N ALA A 221 5.40 17.85 -14.37
CA ALA A 221 5.85 16.54 -14.80
C ALA A 221 4.83 15.89 -15.76
N PRO A 222 5.29 15.18 -16.80
CA PRO A 222 4.40 14.67 -17.84
C PRO A 222 3.49 13.54 -17.35
N HIS A 223 3.89 12.82 -16.29
CA HIS A 223 3.16 11.68 -15.70
C HIS A 223 2.58 10.75 -16.77
N ARG A 224 3.43 10.26 -17.68
CA ARG A 224 3.02 9.38 -18.79
C ARG A 224 2.46 8.04 -18.32
N PHE A 225 2.80 7.66 -17.10
CA PHE A 225 2.13 6.65 -16.31
C PHE A 225 1.36 7.38 -15.21
N ALA A 226 0.06 7.11 -15.08
CA ALA A 226 -0.77 7.58 -13.98
C ALA A 226 -1.92 6.59 -13.77
N VAL A 227 -1.99 5.97 -12.59
CA VAL A 227 -2.98 4.93 -12.29
C VAL A 227 -3.60 5.17 -10.92
N GLU A 228 -4.93 5.10 -10.82
CA GLU A 228 -5.63 5.04 -9.54
C GLU A 228 -5.65 3.59 -9.08
N ASP A 229 -4.90 3.32 -8.01
CA ASP A 229 -4.72 1.98 -7.45
C ASP A 229 -5.66 1.78 -6.25
N PRO A 230 -6.57 0.78 -6.25
CA PRO A 230 -7.50 0.54 -5.15
C PRO A 230 -6.80 0.29 -3.81
N GLY A 231 -5.64 -0.37 -3.80
CA GLY A 231 -4.89 -0.62 -2.57
C GLY A 231 -4.29 0.63 -1.95
N VAL A 232 -3.70 1.50 -2.76
CA VAL A 232 -3.20 2.82 -2.30
C VAL A 232 -4.34 3.65 -1.72
N ASN A 233 -5.48 3.70 -2.41
CA ASN A 233 -6.63 4.49 -1.98
C ASN A 233 -7.35 3.88 -0.76
N ALA A 234 -7.40 2.55 -0.63
CA ALA A 234 -7.89 1.88 0.57
C ALA A 234 -7.03 2.23 1.80
N LEU A 235 -5.69 2.25 1.64
CA LEU A 235 -4.77 2.64 2.70
C LEU A 235 -4.84 4.14 3.02
N LEU A 236 -5.13 4.99 2.03
CA LEU A 236 -5.43 6.41 2.22
C LEU A 236 -6.63 6.58 3.15
N ILE A 237 -7.74 5.88 2.87
CA ILE A 237 -8.96 5.91 3.68
C ILE A 237 -8.70 5.37 5.09
N ALA A 238 -7.98 4.25 5.21
CA ALA A 238 -7.61 3.69 6.51
C ALA A 238 -6.77 4.67 7.35
N SER A 239 -5.88 5.43 6.69
CA SER A 239 -5.10 6.49 7.34
C SER A 239 -5.91 7.72 7.71
N GLU A 240 -6.90 8.15 6.90
CA GLU A 240 -7.84 9.22 7.27
C GLU A 240 -8.64 8.83 8.52
N ARG A 241 -9.12 7.58 8.59
CA ARG A 241 -9.81 7.08 9.78
C ARG A 241 -8.89 7.07 11.00
N ALA A 242 -7.63 6.66 10.85
CA ALA A 242 -6.65 6.72 11.93
C ALA A 242 -6.36 8.17 12.36
N LEU A 243 -6.36 9.13 11.44
CA LEU A 243 -6.22 10.55 11.75
C LEU A 243 -7.41 11.09 12.54
N ALA A 244 -8.65 10.67 12.25
CA ALA A 244 -9.80 11.02 13.07
C ALA A 244 -9.64 10.55 14.54
N HIS A 245 -9.11 9.33 14.74
CA HIS A 245 -8.80 8.84 16.08
C HIS A 245 -7.67 9.62 16.75
N ILE A 246 -6.60 9.91 16.00
CA ILE A 246 -5.46 10.68 16.51
C ILE A 246 -5.91 12.09 16.91
N ALA A 247 -6.72 12.76 16.07
CA ALA A 247 -7.28 14.08 16.32
C ALA A 247 -8.05 14.09 17.65
N THR A 248 -8.95 13.12 17.82
CA THR A 248 -9.70 12.93 19.08
C THR A 248 -8.77 12.77 20.27
N ALA A 249 -7.75 11.90 20.16
CA ALA A 249 -6.82 11.60 21.24
C ALA A 249 -5.93 12.79 21.67
N ILE A 250 -5.70 13.76 20.78
CA ILE A 250 -4.92 14.98 21.07
C ILE A 250 -5.79 16.22 21.31
N GLY A 251 -7.12 16.10 21.27
CA GLY A 251 -8.05 17.21 21.44
C GLY A 251 -8.18 18.13 20.22
N ALA A 252 -7.84 17.66 19.02
CA ALA A 252 -8.13 18.33 17.75
C ALA A 252 -9.49 17.87 17.18
N ASP A 253 -10.02 18.62 16.21
CA ASP A 253 -11.29 18.28 15.55
C ASP A 253 -11.14 17.06 14.62
N PRO A 254 -11.85 15.95 14.87
CA PRO A 254 -11.81 14.77 14.02
C PRO A 254 -12.73 14.83 12.79
N GLU A 255 -13.66 15.79 12.71
CA GLU A 255 -14.73 15.77 11.71
C GLU A 255 -14.24 15.87 10.26
N PRO A 256 -13.27 16.74 9.92
CA PRO A 256 -12.74 16.82 8.55
C PRO A 256 -12.08 15.52 8.06
N HIS A 257 -11.65 14.66 8.98
CA HIS A 257 -11.13 13.34 8.63
C HIS A 257 -12.24 12.32 8.40
N ARG A 258 -13.36 12.42 9.12
CA ARG A 258 -14.53 11.55 8.93
C ARG A 258 -15.27 11.84 7.63
N GLU A 259 -15.41 13.12 7.30
CA GLU A 259 -15.95 13.56 6.00
C GLU A 259 -15.11 12.98 4.86
N ARG A 260 -13.78 13.15 4.90
CA ARG A 260 -12.87 12.56 3.91
C ARG A 260 -12.94 11.04 3.83
N VAL A 261 -13.09 10.32 4.94
CA VAL A 261 -13.30 8.86 4.89
C VAL A 261 -14.53 8.53 4.06
N THR A 262 -15.62 9.29 4.22
CA THR A 262 -16.87 9.07 3.49
C THR A 262 -16.67 9.37 2.01
N ASP A 263 -16.19 10.57 1.68
CA ASP A 263 -16.00 11.02 0.30
C ASP A 263 -15.06 10.10 -0.49
N LEU A 264 -13.94 9.69 0.11
CA LEU A 264 -12.98 8.80 -0.52
C LEU A 264 -13.52 7.37 -0.67
N THR A 265 -14.34 6.89 0.27
CA THR A 265 -14.97 5.56 0.15
C THR A 265 -16.00 5.55 -0.97
N ASP A 266 -16.82 6.60 -1.06
CA ASP A 266 -17.80 6.76 -2.13
C ASP A 266 -17.10 6.84 -3.50
N ALA A 267 -16.04 7.66 -3.61
CA ALA A 267 -15.24 7.75 -4.83
C ALA A 267 -14.58 6.41 -5.21
N LEU A 268 -14.06 5.66 -4.24
CA LEU A 268 -13.45 4.35 -4.46
C LEU A 268 -14.47 3.36 -5.04
N VAL A 269 -15.68 3.30 -4.44
CA VAL A 269 -16.77 2.42 -4.89
C VAL A 269 -17.32 2.84 -6.24
N GLU A 270 -17.62 4.12 -6.44
CA GLU A 270 -18.17 4.60 -7.71
C GLU A 270 -17.20 4.37 -8.88
N ARG A 271 -15.91 4.56 -8.64
CA ARG A 271 -14.91 4.65 -9.71
C ARG A 271 -14.19 3.34 -10.01
N LEU A 272 -13.87 2.56 -8.99
CA LEU A 272 -12.99 1.39 -9.12
C LEU A 272 -13.70 0.06 -8.94
N TRP A 273 -14.95 0.03 -8.45
CA TRP A 273 -15.68 -1.22 -8.26
C TRP A 273 -16.13 -1.83 -9.59
N ASP A 274 -15.75 -3.08 -9.82
CA ASP A 274 -16.25 -3.89 -10.93
C ASP A 274 -17.19 -4.98 -10.40
N ALA A 275 -18.50 -4.75 -10.58
CA ALA A 275 -19.53 -5.66 -10.08
C ALA A 275 -19.56 -7.00 -10.83
N GLU A 276 -19.07 -7.04 -12.07
CA GLU A 276 -19.03 -8.26 -12.89
C GLU A 276 -18.03 -9.27 -12.33
N ASN A 277 -16.81 -8.84 -12.02
CA ASN A 277 -15.76 -9.67 -11.44
C ASN A 277 -15.78 -9.67 -9.90
N GLY A 278 -16.60 -8.82 -9.27
CA GLY A 278 -16.74 -8.73 -7.82
C GLY A 278 -15.46 -8.26 -7.12
N ILE A 279 -14.75 -7.32 -7.73
CA ILE A 279 -13.45 -6.82 -7.26
C ILE A 279 -13.24 -5.37 -7.68
N PHE A 280 -12.36 -4.64 -6.98
CA PHE A 280 -11.93 -3.32 -7.41
C PHE A 280 -10.80 -3.43 -8.45
N LEU A 281 -10.91 -2.68 -9.55
CA LEU A 281 -9.90 -2.64 -10.61
C LEU A 281 -9.07 -1.37 -10.51
N CYS A 282 -7.78 -1.46 -10.87
CA CYS A 282 -6.97 -0.27 -11.12
C CYS A 282 -7.57 0.52 -12.29
N HIS A 283 -7.47 1.84 -12.28
CA HIS A 283 -7.94 2.69 -13.38
C HIS A 283 -6.79 3.48 -13.99
N ASP A 284 -6.53 3.27 -15.28
CA ASP A 284 -5.49 4.00 -16.01
C ASP A 284 -5.99 5.39 -16.38
N VAL A 285 -5.47 6.41 -15.71
CA VAL A 285 -5.86 7.81 -15.95
C VAL A 285 -5.45 8.28 -17.34
N ARG A 286 -4.36 7.73 -17.90
CA ARG A 286 -3.89 8.08 -19.26
C ARG A 286 -4.57 7.27 -20.34
N GLY A 287 -4.94 6.03 -20.03
CA GLY A 287 -5.72 5.15 -20.89
C GLY A 287 -7.21 5.48 -20.90
N GLY A 288 -7.71 6.15 -19.86
CA GLY A 288 -9.11 6.57 -19.73
C GLY A 288 -10.07 5.44 -19.35
N GLY A 289 -9.59 4.35 -18.74
CA GLY A 289 -10.44 3.21 -18.43
C GLY A 289 -9.86 2.24 -17.40
N PRO A 290 -10.68 1.26 -16.96
CA PRO A 290 -10.26 0.23 -16.02
C PRO A 290 -9.23 -0.69 -16.66
N ILE A 291 -8.23 -1.07 -15.85
CA ILE A 291 -7.24 -2.08 -16.18
C ILE A 291 -7.85 -3.43 -15.83
N ARG A 292 -8.06 -4.28 -16.85
CA ARG A 292 -8.73 -5.58 -16.72
C ARG A 292 -7.80 -6.69 -16.22
N GLU A 293 -7.08 -6.41 -15.14
CA GLU A 293 -6.17 -7.32 -14.47
C GLU A 293 -6.59 -7.44 -13.00
N LEU A 294 -6.91 -8.66 -12.54
CA LEU A 294 -7.32 -8.87 -11.16
C LEU A 294 -6.08 -9.06 -10.27
N SER A 295 -5.83 -8.10 -9.39
CA SER A 295 -4.70 -8.17 -8.44
C SER A 295 -5.17 -8.11 -7.00
N CYS A 296 -4.29 -8.51 -6.08
CA CYS A 296 -4.56 -8.40 -4.64
C CYS A 296 -4.85 -6.96 -4.20
N SER A 297 -4.39 -5.95 -4.96
CA SER A 297 -4.69 -4.55 -4.67
C SER A 297 -6.20 -4.29 -4.70
N GLY A 298 -6.93 -4.97 -5.59
CA GLY A 298 -8.38 -4.92 -5.68
C GLY A 298 -9.13 -5.53 -4.48
N LEU A 299 -8.43 -6.31 -3.65
CA LEU A 299 -8.96 -6.93 -2.43
C LEU A 299 -8.66 -6.10 -1.17
N LEU A 300 -7.65 -5.22 -1.22
CA LEU A 300 -7.25 -4.39 -0.09
C LEU A 300 -8.34 -3.43 0.42
N PRO A 301 -9.35 -2.99 -0.36
CA PRO A 301 -10.49 -2.26 0.17
C PRO A 301 -11.22 -2.94 1.33
N LEU A 302 -11.06 -4.26 1.56
CA LEU A 302 -11.56 -4.91 2.79
C LEU A 302 -11.03 -4.29 4.10
N ILE A 303 -9.92 -3.54 4.07
CA ILE A 303 -9.42 -2.81 5.24
C ILE A 303 -10.28 -1.58 5.60
N VAL A 304 -11.11 -1.10 4.66
CA VAL A 304 -11.97 0.07 4.82
C VAL A 304 -13.31 -0.37 5.41
N PRO A 305 -13.65 0.03 6.64
CA PRO A 305 -14.94 -0.35 7.21
C PRO A 305 -16.09 0.43 6.58
N GLY A 306 -17.25 -0.21 6.51
CA GLY A 306 -18.45 0.47 6.01
C GLY A 306 -18.61 0.46 4.49
N LEU A 307 -17.82 -0.33 3.75
CA LEU A 307 -18.16 -0.66 2.36
C LEU A 307 -19.61 -1.16 2.26
N PRO A 308 -20.31 -0.88 1.14
CA PRO A 308 -21.65 -1.39 0.93
C PRO A 308 -21.74 -2.92 1.15
N PRO A 309 -22.81 -3.44 1.79
CA PRO A 309 -22.91 -4.86 2.13
C PRO A 309 -22.76 -5.79 0.92
N GLU A 310 -23.30 -5.41 -0.23
CA GLU A 310 -23.19 -6.17 -1.48
C GLU A 310 -21.77 -6.18 -2.05
N VAL A 311 -21.03 -5.07 -1.91
CA VAL A 311 -19.64 -4.94 -2.35
C VAL A 311 -18.73 -5.79 -1.49
N SER A 312 -18.82 -5.65 -0.16
CA SER A 312 -18.02 -6.45 0.78
C SER A 312 -18.32 -7.94 0.66
N ALA A 313 -19.60 -8.33 0.56
CA ALA A 313 -19.97 -9.73 0.35
C ALA A 313 -19.46 -10.29 -0.97
N ALA A 314 -19.46 -9.51 -2.06
CA ALA A 314 -18.87 -9.92 -3.33
C ALA A 314 -17.35 -10.08 -3.23
N LEU A 315 -16.68 -9.12 -2.58
CA LEU A 315 -15.23 -9.14 -2.42
C LEU A 315 -14.76 -10.36 -1.58
N LEU A 316 -15.49 -10.71 -0.52
CA LEU A 316 -15.23 -11.92 0.28
C LEU A 316 -15.41 -13.21 -0.53
N ARG A 317 -16.42 -13.26 -1.42
CA ARG A 317 -16.56 -14.38 -2.37
C ARG A 317 -15.39 -14.43 -3.35
N THR A 318 -14.87 -13.28 -3.80
CA THR A 318 -13.71 -13.23 -4.69
C THR A 318 -12.43 -13.71 -4.00
N VAL A 319 -12.19 -13.30 -2.74
CA VAL A 319 -11.04 -13.76 -1.93
C VAL A 319 -10.98 -15.29 -1.83
N THR A 320 -12.13 -15.92 -1.62
CA THR A 320 -12.24 -17.39 -1.44
C THR A 320 -12.48 -18.14 -2.75
N GLY A 321 -12.90 -17.43 -3.80
CA GLY A 321 -13.25 -17.96 -5.11
C GLY A 321 -12.04 -18.39 -5.96
N PRO A 322 -12.28 -18.87 -7.19
CA PRO A 322 -11.24 -19.50 -8.00
C PRO A 322 -10.08 -18.56 -8.41
N HIS A 323 -10.30 -17.24 -8.40
CA HIS A 323 -9.28 -16.26 -8.75
C HIS A 323 -8.18 -16.11 -7.69
N PHE A 324 -8.49 -16.33 -6.40
CA PHE A 324 -7.52 -16.14 -5.31
C PHE A 324 -7.40 -17.36 -4.38
N GLY A 325 -8.48 -18.13 -4.23
CA GLY A 325 -8.48 -19.47 -3.66
C GLY A 325 -8.18 -19.55 -2.16
N LEU A 326 -8.34 -18.46 -1.40
CA LEU A 326 -8.02 -18.46 0.02
C LEU A 326 -8.87 -19.50 0.76
N GLY A 327 -8.21 -20.38 1.52
CA GLY A 327 -8.87 -21.45 2.27
C GLY A 327 -9.21 -22.68 1.43
N SER A 328 -8.83 -22.69 0.14
CA SER A 328 -8.97 -23.83 -0.75
C SER A 328 -7.66 -24.10 -1.51
N THR A 329 -7.52 -23.54 -2.71
CA THR A 329 -6.37 -23.73 -3.60
C THR A 329 -5.08 -23.11 -3.05
N THR A 330 -5.20 -22.01 -2.31
CA THR A 330 -4.07 -21.31 -1.68
C THR A 330 -4.35 -21.14 -0.18
N ARG A 331 -3.27 -21.10 0.61
CA ARG A 331 -3.38 -20.83 2.06
C ARG A 331 -3.16 -19.37 2.43
N MET A 332 -2.63 -18.60 1.49
CA MET A 332 -2.44 -17.15 1.55
C MET A 332 -2.86 -16.60 0.19
N VAL A 333 -3.48 -15.42 0.20
CA VAL A 333 -3.92 -14.74 -1.02
C VAL A 333 -2.70 -14.44 -1.90
N PRO A 334 -2.71 -14.87 -3.17
CA PRO A 334 -1.67 -14.55 -4.15
C PRO A 334 -1.74 -13.07 -4.55
N SER A 335 -0.64 -12.50 -5.04
CA SER A 335 -0.62 -11.10 -5.45
C SER A 335 -1.43 -10.79 -6.71
N TYR A 336 -1.73 -11.83 -7.50
CA TYR A 336 -2.39 -11.74 -8.80
C TYR A 336 -3.30 -12.96 -9.03
N ASP A 337 -4.27 -12.81 -9.92
CA ASP A 337 -5.24 -13.84 -10.32
C ASP A 337 -4.57 -15.18 -10.67
N LEU A 338 -5.00 -16.25 -10.02
CA LEU A 338 -4.57 -17.62 -10.31
C LEU A 338 -4.98 -18.09 -11.72
N LEU A 339 -6.02 -17.48 -12.30
CA LEU A 339 -6.52 -17.76 -13.64
C LEU A 339 -5.98 -16.79 -14.69
N GLY A 340 -5.25 -15.76 -14.28
CA GLY A 340 -4.73 -14.74 -15.16
C GLY A 340 -3.56 -15.25 -16.02
N ALA A 341 -3.52 -14.83 -17.28
CA ALA A 341 -2.48 -15.29 -18.22
C ALA A 341 -1.06 -14.86 -17.82
N ALA A 342 -0.93 -13.78 -17.03
CA ALA A 342 0.34 -13.27 -16.54
C ALA A 342 0.78 -13.90 -15.21
N PHE A 343 0.04 -14.88 -14.68
CA PHE A 343 0.34 -15.52 -13.41
C PHE A 343 1.68 -16.27 -13.46
N ASP A 344 2.55 -15.96 -12.52
CA ASP A 344 3.83 -16.62 -12.30
C ASP A 344 4.01 -16.83 -10.79
N PRO A 345 4.05 -18.07 -10.28
CA PRO A 345 4.09 -18.34 -8.83
C PRO A 345 5.43 -17.96 -8.18
N SER A 346 6.44 -17.55 -8.95
CA SER A 346 7.77 -17.18 -8.44
C SER A 346 8.10 -15.70 -8.64
N ARG A 347 7.53 -15.06 -9.67
CA ARG A 347 7.94 -13.71 -10.09
C ARG A 347 7.25 -12.57 -9.33
N TYR A 348 7.81 -12.24 -8.17
CA TYR A 348 7.57 -10.98 -7.44
C TYR A 348 6.07 -10.65 -7.22
N TRP A 349 5.49 -9.65 -7.88
CA TRP A 349 4.06 -9.27 -7.75
C TRP A 349 3.13 -9.91 -8.79
N ARG A 350 3.59 -10.90 -9.56
CA ARG A 350 2.81 -11.60 -10.59
C ARG A 350 2.16 -12.92 -10.15
N GLY A 351 2.08 -13.18 -8.85
CA GLY A 351 1.50 -14.43 -8.35
C GLY A 351 1.86 -14.78 -6.91
N PRO A 352 3.10 -14.55 -6.42
CA PRO A 352 3.46 -14.88 -5.06
C PRO A 352 2.53 -14.30 -3.99
N ALA A 353 2.41 -15.00 -2.86
CA ALA A 353 1.69 -14.53 -1.70
C ALA A 353 2.63 -13.71 -0.78
N TRP A 354 2.19 -12.52 -0.40
CA TRP A 354 2.97 -11.54 0.35
C TRP A 354 2.45 -11.38 1.79
N PHE A 355 3.37 -11.28 2.76
CA PHE A 355 3.02 -11.26 4.19
C PHE A 355 2.27 -10.00 4.62
N ASN A 356 2.66 -8.83 4.10
CA ASN A 356 1.98 -7.56 4.37
C ASN A 356 0.57 -7.50 3.78
N VAL A 357 0.39 -7.99 2.54
CA VAL A 357 -0.94 -8.11 1.91
C VAL A 357 -1.82 -9.05 2.72
N ASN A 358 -1.31 -10.23 3.07
CA ASN A 358 -2.11 -11.20 3.83
C ASN A 358 -2.41 -10.74 5.27
N TRP A 359 -1.54 -9.91 5.87
CA TRP A 359 -1.87 -9.22 7.11
C TRP A 359 -3.03 -8.23 6.91
N LEU A 360 -3.04 -7.44 5.83
CA LEU A 360 -4.15 -6.52 5.52
C LEU A 360 -5.46 -7.27 5.25
N ILE A 361 -5.40 -8.36 4.47
CA ILE A 361 -6.57 -9.21 4.21
C ILE A 361 -7.08 -9.84 5.51
N GLU A 362 -6.20 -10.32 6.39
CA GLU A 362 -6.60 -10.85 7.70
C GLU A 362 -7.38 -9.82 8.53
N ARG A 363 -6.94 -8.56 8.54
CA ARG A 363 -7.67 -7.46 9.20
C ARG A 363 -9.02 -7.22 8.54
N GLY A 364 -9.09 -7.21 7.22
CA GLY A 364 -10.33 -7.02 6.49
C GLY A 364 -11.33 -8.16 6.69
N LEU A 365 -10.87 -9.41 6.69
CA LEU A 365 -11.71 -10.57 7.02
C LEU A 365 -12.32 -10.42 8.42
N ARG A 366 -11.53 -9.98 9.42
CA ARG A 366 -12.07 -9.73 10.76
C ARG A 366 -13.07 -8.58 10.80
N GLU A 367 -12.81 -7.49 10.08
CA GLU A 367 -13.71 -6.34 10.00
C GLU A 367 -15.10 -6.75 9.49
N TYR A 368 -15.14 -7.66 8.52
CA TYR A 368 -16.37 -8.14 7.88
C TYR A 368 -16.91 -9.47 8.46
N GLY A 369 -16.45 -9.86 9.64
CA GLY A 369 -17.02 -10.98 10.41
C GLY A 369 -16.55 -12.39 10.00
N GLU A 370 -15.63 -12.51 9.04
CA GLU A 370 -15.04 -13.78 8.59
C GLU A 370 -13.94 -14.26 9.56
N HIS A 371 -14.27 -14.35 10.85
CA HIS A 371 -13.30 -14.59 11.92
C HIS A 371 -12.60 -15.96 11.84
N ALA A 372 -13.31 -17.00 11.39
CA ALA A 372 -12.73 -18.34 11.23
C ALA A 372 -11.67 -18.33 10.12
N LEU A 373 -12.01 -17.78 8.94
CA LEU A 373 -11.08 -17.67 7.83
C LEU A 373 -9.90 -16.75 8.15
N ALA A 374 -10.14 -15.65 8.88
CA ALA A 374 -9.07 -14.79 9.37
C ALA A 374 -8.11 -15.51 10.32
N GLU A 375 -8.63 -16.39 11.19
CA GLU A 375 -7.81 -17.18 12.11
C GLU A 375 -6.98 -18.24 11.37
N ASP A 376 -7.57 -18.90 10.37
CA ASP A 376 -6.86 -19.85 9.52
C ASP A 376 -5.74 -19.15 8.72
N LEU A 377 -6.03 -17.99 8.13
CA LEU A 377 -5.04 -17.17 7.44
C LEU A 377 -3.93 -16.72 8.39
N ARG A 378 -4.29 -16.23 9.59
CA ARG A 378 -3.32 -15.86 10.62
C ARG A 378 -2.41 -17.03 10.98
N ALA A 379 -2.96 -18.21 11.26
CA ALA A 379 -2.19 -19.40 11.59
C ALA A 379 -1.25 -19.80 10.45
N CYS A 380 -1.73 -19.73 9.20
CA CYS A 380 -0.89 -19.98 8.04
C CYS A 380 0.24 -18.96 7.91
N VAL A 381 -0.04 -17.66 8.03
CA VAL A 381 0.96 -16.59 7.95
C VAL A 381 2.07 -16.81 8.98
N LEU A 382 1.72 -17.16 10.23
CA LEU A 382 2.69 -17.45 11.28
C LEU A 382 3.55 -18.68 10.97
N ALA A 383 2.93 -19.79 10.56
CA ALA A 383 3.65 -21.02 10.24
C ALA A 383 4.58 -20.83 9.02
N SER A 384 4.09 -20.14 7.99
CA SER A 384 4.84 -19.84 6.78
C SER A 384 6.00 -18.88 7.04
N ALA A 385 5.84 -17.87 7.90
CA ALA A 385 6.92 -16.96 8.26
C ALA A 385 8.10 -17.70 8.90
N VAL A 386 7.82 -18.61 9.85
CA VAL A 386 8.88 -19.38 10.53
C VAL A 386 9.53 -20.38 9.59
N SER A 387 8.73 -21.16 8.85
CA SER A 387 9.26 -22.21 7.96
C SER A 387 10.03 -21.66 6.75
N SER A 388 9.76 -20.42 6.35
CA SER A 388 10.45 -19.74 5.26
C SER A 388 11.68 -18.92 5.66
N ASP A 389 12.07 -18.93 6.95
CA ASP A 389 13.07 -18.00 7.51
C ASP A 389 12.74 -16.53 7.20
N PHE A 390 11.49 -16.15 7.45
CA PHE A 390 10.93 -14.81 7.25
C PHE A 390 11.18 -14.27 5.84
N ALA A 391 10.77 -15.04 4.84
CA ALA A 391 10.92 -14.64 3.44
C ALA A 391 10.12 -13.37 3.10
N GLU A 392 10.51 -12.72 2.00
CA GLU A 392 9.81 -11.57 1.45
C GLU A 392 8.40 -11.95 0.94
N TYR A 393 8.32 -13.05 0.17
CA TYR A 393 7.09 -13.62 -0.38
C TYR A 393 7.23 -15.13 -0.61
N LEU A 394 6.11 -15.79 -0.89
CA LEU A 394 6.01 -17.23 -1.04
C LEU A 394 5.32 -17.61 -2.35
N ASP A 395 5.72 -18.74 -2.91
CA ASP A 395 4.91 -19.44 -3.91
C ASP A 395 3.54 -19.82 -3.29
N PRO A 396 2.40 -19.40 -3.87
CA PRO A 396 1.10 -19.46 -3.21
C PRO A 396 0.54 -20.88 -3.11
N TYR A 397 1.02 -21.81 -3.95
CA TYR A 397 0.60 -23.21 -3.94
C TYR A 397 1.46 -24.06 -3.00
N THR A 398 2.77 -23.86 -3.06
CA THR A 398 3.73 -24.74 -2.38
C THR A 398 4.23 -24.18 -1.05
N GLY A 399 4.06 -22.88 -0.80
CA GLY A 399 4.66 -22.17 0.33
C GLY A 399 6.18 -22.01 0.22
N ARG A 400 6.77 -22.33 -0.95
CA ARG A 400 8.21 -22.21 -1.16
C ARG A 400 8.63 -20.75 -1.06
N ALA A 401 9.61 -20.50 -0.19
CA ALA A 401 10.16 -19.18 0.06
C ALA A 401 10.82 -18.56 -1.19
N ARG A 402 10.55 -17.29 -1.45
CA ARG A 402 11.04 -16.50 -2.58
C ARG A 402 11.57 -15.14 -2.13
N GLY A 403 12.25 -14.44 -3.05
CA GLY A 403 12.88 -13.16 -2.72
C GLY A 403 13.94 -13.32 -1.63
N THR A 404 14.16 -12.26 -0.86
CA THR A 404 15.15 -12.30 0.23
C THR A 404 14.60 -12.98 1.49
N ARG A 405 15.49 -13.36 2.41
CA ARG A 405 15.17 -13.94 3.72
C ARG A 405 15.35 -12.91 4.83
N GLN A 406 14.88 -13.23 6.04
CA GLN A 406 15.01 -12.35 7.20
C GLN A 406 14.41 -10.96 6.97
N PHE A 407 13.30 -10.92 6.22
CA PHE A 407 12.66 -9.71 5.77
C PHE A 407 11.98 -8.95 6.91
N GLY A 408 12.17 -7.62 6.92
CA GLY A 408 11.82 -6.72 8.00
C GLY A 408 10.34 -6.75 8.36
N TRP A 409 9.44 -6.51 7.38
CA TRP A 409 8.01 -6.58 7.67
C TRP A 409 7.57 -8.00 8.02
N THR A 410 8.23 -9.05 7.50
CA THR A 410 7.71 -10.43 7.68
C THR A 410 7.88 -10.81 9.13
N ALA A 411 9.06 -10.54 9.68
CA ALA A 411 9.30 -10.65 11.11
C ALA A 411 8.39 -9.73 11.93
N ALA A 412 8.20 -8.47 11.51
CA ALA A 412 7.38 -7.50 12.24
C ALA A 412 5.91 -7.92 12.36
N LEU A 413 5.29 -8.31 11.24
CA LEU A 413 3.89 -8.68 11.18
C LEU A 413 3.64 -10.06 11.81
N THR A 414 4.63 -10.95 11.80
CA THR A 414 4.61 -12.17 12.62
C THR A 414 4.48 -11.83 14.10
N VAL A 415 5.30 -10.89 14.61
CA VAL A 415 5.22 -10.43 16.01
C VAL A 415 3.86 -9.79 16.30
N ASP A 416 3.33 -9.00 15.37
CA ASP A 416 2.04 -8.36 15.52
C ASP A 416 0.87 -9.36 15.64
N LEU A 417 0.85 -10.38 14.78
CA LEU A 417 -0.15 -11.44 14.81
C LEU A 417 -0.03 -12.36 16.03
N LEU A 418 1.17 -12.52 16.59
CA LEU A 418 1.37 -13.19 17.88
C LEU A 418 0.84 -12.36 19.06
N GLY A 419 1.05 -11.04 19.02
CA GLY A 419 0.57 -10.11 20.05
C GLY A 419 -0.95 -9.98 20.12
N ALA A 420 -1.65 -10.24 19.00
CA ALA A 420 -3.11 -10.19 18.91
C ALA A 420 -3.85 -11.31 19.70
N VAL A 421 -3.14 -12.28 20.29
CA VAL A 421 -3.72 -13.44 21.01
C VAL A 421 -4.19 -13.11 22.42
N ARG A 422 -4.04 -11.87 22.92
CA ARG A 422 -4.70 -11.52 24.19
C ARG A 422 -6.17 -11.21 23.93
N PRO A 423 -7.13 -12.08 24.30
CA PRO A 423 -8.50 -11.63 24.45
C PRO A 423 -8.49 -10.46 25.44
N PRO A 424 -9.23 -9.38 25.19
CA PRO A 424 -9.48 -8.41 26.24
C PRO A 424 -10.06 -9.18 27.44
N GLU A 425 -9.54 -8.94 28.64
CA GLU A 425 -10.31 -9.29 29.84
C GLU A 425 -11.70 -8.67 29.65
N PRO A 426 -12.78 -9.42 29.92
CA PRO A 426 -14.12 -8.87 29.81
C PRO A 426 -14.16 -7.61 30.66
N VAL A 427 -14.32 -6.46 29.99
CA VAL A 427 -14.61 -5.21 30.66
C VAL A 427 -15.84 -5.48 31.52
N PRO A 428 -15.81 -5.24 32.84
CA PRO A 428 -17.00 -5.41 33.65
C PRO A 428 -18.09 -4.57 33.02
N HIS A 429 -19.12 -5.22 32.48
CA HIS A 429 -20.31 -4.52 32.04
C HIS A 429 -20.80 -3.72 33.24
N GLU A 430 -20.78 -2.39 33.12
CA GLU A 430 -21.49 -1.54 34.05
C GLU A 430 -22.93 -2.08 34.15
N PRO A 431 -23.48 -2.22 35.37
CA PRO A 431 -24.82 -2.72 35.51
C PRO A 431 -25.75 -1.73 34.83
N THR A 432 -26.36 -2.19 33.72
CA THR A 432 -27.47 -1.50 33.06
C THR A 432 -28.41 -0.96 34.11
N MET A 433 -28.48 0.37 34.24
CA MET A 433 -29.46 1.04 35.06
C MET A 433 -30.84 0.59 34.57
N ARG A 434 -31.48 -0.28 35.35
CA ARG A 434 -32.90 -0.56 35.24
C ARG A 434 -33.62 0.79 35.36
N ARG A 435 -34.35 1.17 34.32
CA ARG A 435 -35.35 2.23 34.39
C ARG A 435 -36.25 1.94 35.60
N ALA A 436 -36.14 2.75 36.63
CA ALA A 436 -37.04 2.75 37.76
C ALA A 436 -38.39 3.33 37.29
N SER A 437 -39.31 2.45 36.96
CA SER A 437 -40.74 2.74 36.92
C SER A 437 -41.42 1.81 37.90
N ASP A 438 -41.36 2.18 39.18
CA ASP A 438 -42.35 1.80 40.19
C ASP A 438 -42.19 2.72 41.42
N PRO A 439 -43.29 3.28 41.97
CA PRO A 439 -43.25 4.19 43.12
C PRO A 439 -42.98 3.43 44.43
N PRO A 440 -42.41 4.09 45.46
CA PRO A 440 -41.91 3.41 46.64
C PRO A 440 -43.05 2.86 47.52
N ARG A 441 -42.98 1.55 47.80
CA ARG A 441 -43.77 0.91 48.86
C ARG A 441 -43.30 1.40 50.23
N ARG A 442 -44.22 1.95 51.02
CA ARG A 442 -44.01 2.30 52.44
C ARG A 442 -43.82 1.04 53.30
N PRO A 443 -42.97 1.08 54.34
CA PRO A 443 -42.85 -0.03 55.29
C PRO A 443 -44.05 -0.09 56.24
N GLY A 444 -44.43 -1.31 56.59
CA GLY A 444 -45.65 -1.65 57.31
C GLY A 444 -45.71 -1.14 58.76
N ARG A 445 -46.94 -0.85 59.18
CA ARG A 445 -47.34 -0.71 60.58
C ARG A 445 -48.48 -1.70 60.83
N ALA A 446 -48.31 -2.57 61.83
CA ALA A 446 -49.28 -3.58 62.24
C ALA A 446 -50.39 -2.96 63.16
N PRO A 447 -51.41 -3.71 63.59
CA PRO A 447 -52.81 -3.45 63.24
C PRO A 447 -53.66 -2.97 64.43
N ALA A 448 -54.81 -2.35 64.16
CA ALA A 448 -55.96 -2.36 65.07
C ALA A 448 -57.22 -1.81 64.40
N GLY A 449 -58.32 -2.55 64.57
CA GLY A 449 -59.61 -1.92 64.89
C GLY A 449 -60.59 -1.66 63.75
N GLY A 450 -61.49 -2.62 63.53
CA GLY A 450 -62.94 -2.34 63.58
C GLY A 450 -63.63 -1.90 62.29
N GLY A 451 -64.83 -2.45 62.08
CA GLY A 451 -65.91 -1.71 61.42
C GLY A 451 -66.42 -2.27 60.10
N ARG A 452 -67.26 -3.31 60.20
CA ARG A 452 -68.58 -3.46 59.55
C ARG A 452 -68.87 -2.82 58.18
N ALA A 453 -69.41 -3.71 57.34
CA ALA A 453 -70.69 -3.60 56.59
C ALA A 453 -70.72 -2.95 55.20
N GLY A 454 -71.42 -3.65 54.30
CA GLY A 454 -72.23 -3.06 53.22
C GLY A 454 -71.79 -3.41 51.81
N GLY A 455 -72.38 -4.44 51.21
CA GLY A 455 -72.61 -4.47 49.75
C GLY A 455 -73.83 -3.60 49.39
N PRO A 456 -74.55 -3.89 48.29
CA PRO A 456 -74.11 -4.23 46.94
C PRO A 456 -74.85 -3.37 45.87
N GLY A 457 -74.57 -3.63 44.58
CA GLY A 457 -75.44 -3.24 43.45
C GLY A 457 -75.26 -1.80 42.96
N GLY A 458 -75.47 -1.47 41.69
CA GLY A 458 -75.98 -2.20 40.54
C GLY A 458 -76.41 -1.18 39.49
N HIS A 459 -76.48 -1.64 38.22
CA HIS A 459 -77.20 -1.03 37.09
C HIS A 459 -76.70 0.33 36.56
N ALA A 460 -76.85 0.71 35.29
CA ALA A 460 -77.23 0.09 34.02
C ALA A 460 -77.15 1.23 32.97
N GLY A 461 -77.19 0.90 31.68
CA GLY A 461 -77.47 1.87 30.60
C GLY A 461 -76.61 1.60 29.36
N HIS A 462 -77.14 0.87 28.38
CA HIS A 462 -77.70 1.42 27.11
C HIS A 462 -76.59 2.04 26.23
N GLY A 463 -76.36 1.65 24.99
CA GLY A 463 -77.15 0.99 23.94
C GLY A 463 -76.41 1.23 22.60
N PRO A 464 -76.87 0.66 21.47
CA PRO A 464 -75.97 0.12 20.43
C PRO A 464 -76.02 0.82 19.05
N GLY A 465 -75.21 0.32 18.11
CA GLY A 465 -75.37 0.47 16.66
C GLY A 465 -74.38 1.46 16.02
N GLY A 466 -73.83 1.25 14.83
CA GLY A 466 -74.06 0.25 13.79
C GLY A 466 -73.51 0.79 12.46
N HIS A 467 -72.77 -0.06 11.74
CA HIS A 467 -72.52 -0.16 10.29
C HIS A 467 -72.18 1.04 9.38
N ALA A 468 -71.23 0.73 8.50
CA ALA A 468 -70.71 1.46 7.35
C ALA A 468 -71.67 1.55 6.16
N GLY A 469 -71.38 2.48 5.23
CA GLY A 469 -71.95 2.56 3.89
C GLY A 469 -71.29 3.62 3.00
N ASP A 470 -70.79 3.17 1.85
CA ASP A 470 -70.09 3.83 0.74
C ASP A 470 -70.82 5.01 0.05
N ARG A 471 -70.06 5.89 -0.64
CA ARG A 471 -70.32 6.42 -2.02
C ARG A 471 -69.24 7.41 -2.52
N ALA A 472 -69.10 7.51 -3.85
CA ALA A 472 -67.90 7.92 -4.59
C ALA A 472 -67.96 9.29 -5.34
N ARG A 473 -66.74 9.81 -5.66
CA ARG A 473 -66.26 10.62 -6.85
C ARG A 473 -66.68 12.11 -7.01
N PRO A 474 -66.04 12.95 -7.90
CA PRO A 474 -64.81 12.82 -8.74
C PRO A 474 -63.91 14.11 -8.92
N THR A 475 -62.88 14.00 -9.79
CA THR A 475 -62.20 14.98 -10.72
C THR A 475 -60.69 15.30 -10.52
N GLY A 476 -59.94 15.38 -11.63
CA GLY A 476 -58.46 15.40 -11.74
C GLY A 476 -57.80 16.76 -12.09
N PRO A 477 -56.85 16.84 -13.05
CA PRO A 477 -55.39 16.76 -12.83
C PRO A 477 -54.56 17.92 -13.49
N THR A 478 -53.22 17.92 -13.34
CA THR A 478 -52.10 18.53 -14.16
C THR A 478 -50.94 18.96 -13.23
N GLY A 479 -49.63 18.99 -13.55
CA GLY A 479 -48.81 18.80 -14.75
C GLY A 479 -47.54 19.68 -14.61
N ARG A 480 -46.32 19.13 -14.78
CA ARG A 480 -45.02 19.86 -14.88
C ARG A 480 -44.56 19.90 -16.35
N PRO A 481 -43.79 20.93 -16.77
CA PRO A 481 -42.94 20.79 -17.95
C PRO A 481 -41.47 21.23 -17.72
N ASP A 482 -40.57 20.55 -18.44
CA ASP A 482 -39.24 21.00 -18.88
C ASP A 482 -39.37 22.05 -20.01
N PRO A 483 -38.33 22.86 -20.32
CA PRO A 483 -37.51 22.59 -21.52
C PRO A 483 -36.02 23.04 -21.45
N GLY A 484 -35.20 22.51 -22.38
CA GLY A 484 -33.80 22.90 -22.65
C GLY A 484 -33.63 24.12 -23.60
N PRO A 485 -32.58 24.14 -24.45
CA PRO A 485 -31.36 24.97 -24.34
C PRO A 485 -31.29 26.14 -25.35
N ASP A 486 -30.47 27.19 -25.13
CA ASP A 486 -29.54 27.79 -26.14
C ASP A 486 -28.80 29.09 -25.69
N THR A 487 -27.67 29.36 -26.38
CA THR A 487 -26.96 30.65 -26.64
C THR A 487 -25.87 31.21 -25.69
N GLY A 488 -24.74 31.61 -26.33
CA GLY A 488 -23.48 32.07 -25.75
C GLY A 488 -23.33 33.59 -25.51
N PRO A 489 -22.12 34.17 -25.65
CA PRO A 489 -21.49 35.00 -24.61
C PRO A 489 -21.61 36.52 -24.81
N ALA A 490 -21.43 37.29 -23.73
CA ALA A 490 -21.29 38.75 -23.75
C ALA A 490 -20.26 39.26 -22.72
N GLU A 491 -19.14 39.80 -23.22
CA GLU A 491 -18.35 40.92 -22.68
C GLU A 491 -19.01 42.27 -23.10
N PRO A 492 -18.52 43.50 -22.76
CA PRO A 492 -17.76 44.07 -21.62
C PRO A 492 -18.51 45.35 -21.08
N PRO A 493 -17.97 46.41 -20.40
CA PRO A 493 -16.83 47.33 -20.73
C PRO A 493 -15.91 47.60 -19.49
N GLY A 494 -14.77 48.31 -19.47
CA GLY A 494 -14.09 49.25 -20.36
C GLY A 494 -13.52 50.46 -19.58
N GLY A 495 -12.28 50.36 -19.06
CA GLY A 495 -11.26 51.42 -18.80
C GLY A 495 -11.51 52.56 -17.79
N PRO A 496 -10.55 53.51 -17.57
CA PRO A 496 -9.13 53.55 -17.97
C PRO A 496 -8.13 54.04 -16.88
N GLY A 497 -6.82 53.90 -17.14
CA GLY A 497 -5.76 54.56 -16.35
C GLY A 497 -4.34 54.32 -16.90
N ARG A 498 -3.91 55.19 -17.82
CA ARG A 498 -2.55 55.26 -18.42
C ARG A 498 -1.54 55.89 -17.46
N ILE A 499 -0.30 55.38 -17.40
CA ILE A 499 0.96 56.15 -17.45
C ILE A 499 1.99 55.29 -18.19
N GLY A 500 2.72 55.86 -19.15
CA GLY A 500 3.68 55.15 -20.00
C GLY A 500 5.10 55.71 -19.95
N LEU A 501 5.96 54.99 -20.69
CA LEU A 501 7.30 55.34 -21.20
C LEU A 501 8.42 55.30 -20.13
N SER A 502 9.52 54.58 -20.31
CA SER A 502 10.40 54.61 -21.49
C SER A 502 11.31 53.38 -21.55
N ASP A 503 11.63 52.97 -22.77
CA ASP A 503 12.72 52.04 -23.14
C ASP A 503 13.59 52.78 -24.16
N PRO A 504 14.91 52.55 -24.23
CA PRO A 504 15.41 51.94 -25.47
C PRO A 504 16.59 50.96 -25.27
N SER A 505 16.39 49.72 -25.74
CA SER A 505 17.13 49.04 -26.83
C SER A 505 18.66 48.75 -26.75
N PRO A 506 19.16 47.76 -27.53
CA PRO A 506 20.14 46.77 -27.09
C PRO A 506 21.50 46.82 -27.83
N VAL A 507 22.52 46.13 -27.29
CA VAL A 507 23.72 45.71 -28.06
C VAL A 507 24.18 44.32 -27.60
N GLY A 508 24.43 43.43 -28.56
CA GLY A 508 24.80 42.01 -28.37
C GLY A 508 26.31 41.74 -28.29
N PRO A 509 26.81 40.63 -28.88
CA PRO A 509 27.53 39.57 -28.16
C PRO A 509 29.06 39.59 -28.36
N ALA A 510 29.80 38.86 -27.52
CA ALA A 510 31.23 38.64 -27.69
C ALA A 510 31.56 37.14 -27.81
N ALA A 511 32.23 36.81 -28.91
CA ALA A 511 32.91 35.54 -29.17
C ALA A 511 34.36 35.83 -29.65
N ALA A 512 35.26 34.93 -29.26
CA ALA A 512 36.53 34.52 -29.90
C ALA A 512 37.69 35.52 -30.10
N ALA A 513 38.87 35.12 -29.58
CA ALA A 513 40.19 34.99 -30.26
C ALA A 513 41.26 34.93 -29.13
N ASP A 514 42.07 33.88 -28.94
CA ASP A 514 43.00 33.14 -29.82
C ASP A 514 44.42 33.74 -29.90
N SER A 515 45.40 32.83 -29.92
CA SER A 515 46.84 32.95 -30.25
C SER A 515 47.75 33.70 -29.29
N GLY A 516 48.98 33.27 -28.97
CA GLY A 516 49.90 32.21 -29.42
C GLY A 516 51.11 32.26 -28.47
N THR A 517 52.27 31.62 -28.61
CA THR A 517 52.92 30.64 -29.50
C THR A 517 54.34 30.45 -28.91
N GLY A 518 55.00 29.30 -29.16
CA GLY A 518 56.46 29.09 -28.91
C GLY A 518 56.76 27.88 -28.01
N VAL A 519 56.88 26.62 -28.49
CA VAL A 519 57.88 25.95 -29.36
C VAL A 519 59.22 25.62 -28.64
N GLU A 520 59.64 24.35 -28.79
CA GLU A 520 60.99 23.73 -28.71
C GLU A 520 61.35 22.86 -27.48
N GLY A 521 61.20 21.53 -27.66
CA GLY A 521 62.36 20.65 -27.93
C GLY A 521 63.03 19.90 -26.75
N PRO A 522 63.56 18.68 -26.95
CA PRO A 522 63.62 17.62 -25.93
C PRO A 522 65.04 17.28 -25.42
N GLY A 523 65.13 16.58 -24.29
CA GLY A 523 66.38 16.06 -23.72
C GLY A 523 66.20 14.67 -23.08
N THR A 524 67.06 13.76 -23.49
CA THR A 524 67.14 12.30 -23.28
C THR A 524 67.93 11.87 -22.01
N GLN A 525 67.92 10.54 -21.78
CA GLN A 525 68.82 9.67 -20.98
C GLN A 525 68.33 9.31 -19.56
N ASP A 526 68.02 8.04 -19.24
CA ASP A 526 68.77 6.74 -19.23
C ASP A 526 69.44 6.42 -17.88
N GLY A 527 69.26 5.15 -17.44
CA GLY A 527 70.12 4.45 -16.47
C GLY A 527 69.38 3.91 -15.23
N THR A 528 68.84 2.68 -15.22
CA THR A 528 69.46 1.35 -14.92
C THR A 528 69.82 1.03 -13.45
N THR A 529 69.29 -0.14 -13.02
CA THR A 529 69.92 -1.29 -12.29
C THR A 529 70.00 -1.36 -10.75
N GLY A 530 69.69 -2.58 -10.25
CA GLY A 530 70.14 -3.20 -8.98
C GLY A 530 68.98 -3.67 -8.08
N GLU A 531 68.38 -4.86 -8.20
CA GLU A 531 68.81 -6.24 -7.88
C GLU A 531 69.25 -6.53 -6.42
N GLY A 532 68.73 -7.65 -5.86
CA GLY A 532 69.25 -8.36 -4.68
C GLY A 532 68.21 -8.68 -3.58
N VAL A 533 67.40 -9.76 -3.65
CA VAL A 533 67.66 -11.15 -3.17
C VAL A 533 67.84 -11.24 -1.63
N GLY A 534 67.16 -12.09 -0.85
CA GLY A 534 66.16 -13.12 -1.12
C GLY A 534 65.90 -14.04 0.10
N ARG A 535 65.16 -15.14 -0.17
CA ARG A 535 65.12 -16.45 0.53
C ARG A 535 64.41 -16.49 1.91
N SER A 536 63.64 -17.51 2.30
CA SER A 536 63.41 -18.86 1.76
C SER A 536 62.47 -19.73 2.64
N LEU A 537 61.71 -20.62 1.99
CA LEU A 537 61.31 -22.01 2.33
C LEU A 537 60.28 -22.35 3.43
N GLY A 538 59.35 -23.23 3.03
CA GLY A 538 58.54 -24.13 3.86
C GLY A 538 57.53 -24.90 3.00
N ASP A 539 57.87 -26.13 2.62
CA ASP A 539 57.28 -26.96 1.54
C ASP A 539 56.50 -28.16 2.11
N ARG A 540 55.29 -28.44 1.57
CA ARG A 540 54.62 -29.76 1.31
C ARG A 540 54.28 -30.75 2.47
N PRO A 541 53.48 -31.84 2.25
CA PRO A 541 53.01 -32.44 0.98
C PRO A 541 51.52 -32.88 0.88
N SER A 542 51.11 -33.15 -0.37
CA SER A 542 49.96 -33.95 -0.81
C SER A 542 50.25 -35.46 -0.77
N ARG A 543 49.22 -36.31 -0.64
CA ARG A 543 49.25 -37.73 -1.04
C ARG A 543 47.96 -38.14 -1.76
N SER A 544 48.18 -38.89 -2.84
CA SER A 544 47.25 -39.52 -3.77
C SER A 544 46.76 -40.90 -3.30
N GLY A 545 45.60 -41.34 -3.83
CA GLY A 545 45.19 -42.75 -3.87
C GLY A 545 44.24 -43.01 -5.05
N HIS A 546 44.68 -43.83 -6.00
CA HIS A 546 43.96 -44.35 -7.18
C HIS A 546 43.15 -45.63 -6.85
N ARG A 547 42.17 -45.94 -7.72
CA ARG A 547 41.50 -47.22 -8.09
C ARG A 547 39.98 -47.01 -8.17
N ASP A 548 39.18 -47.49 -9.11
CA ASP A 548 39.30 -48.22 -10.38
C ASP A 548 37.95 -47.99 -11.10
N THR A 549 37.93 -47.88 -12.42
CA THR A 549 36.70 -47.97 -13.26
C THR A 549 36.35 -49.45 -13.52
N PRO A 550 35.08 -49.76 -13.88
CA PRO A 550 34.72 -49.81 -15.30
C PRO A 550 33.34 -49.23 -15.63
N ALA A 551 33.17 -48.92 -16.91
CA ALA A 551 31.98 -48.42 -17.59
C ALA A 551 30.83 -49.45 -17.67
N VAL A 552 29.61 -49.00 -18.04
CA VAL A 552 28.76 -49.50 -19.14
C VAL A 552 27.37 -48.80 -19.15
N GLU A 553 27.13 -48.08 -20.24
CA GLU A 553 25.91 -47.86 -21.06
C GLU A 553 24.57 -47.23 -20.56
N PRO A 554 23.85 -46.51 -21.48
CA PRO A 554 22.63 -45.75 -21.22
C PRO A 554 21.34 -46.53 -21.56
N PRO A 555 20.13 -46.07 -21.18
CA PRO A 555 18.90 -46.66 -21.69
C PRO A 555 18.53 -46.06 -23.05
N VAL A 556 18.43 -46.94 -24.05
CA VAL A 556 17.82 -46.72 -25.37
C VAL A 556 16.37 -47.21 -25.35
N ASP A 557 15.54 -46.48 -26.10
CA ASP A 557 14.18 -46.78 -26.57
C ASP A 557 13.83 -48.26 -26.81
N VAL A 558 12.55 -48.58 -26.57
CA VAL A 558 11.85 -49.67 -27.26
C VAL A 558 10.42 -49.20 -27.65
N PRO A 559 9.90 -49.57 -28.84
CA PRO A 559 8.98 -48.74 -29.62
C PRO A 559 7.50 -49.16 -29.56
N GLY A 560 6.69 -48.32 -30.22
CA GLY A 560 5.23 -48.27 -30.16
C GLY A 560 4.44 -49.42 -30.76
N THR A 561 3.12 -49.33 -30.58
CA THR A 561 2.12 -49.68 -31.61
C THR A 561 0.82 -48.91 -31.35
N THR A 562 0.48 -48.02 -32.30
CA THR A 562 -0.84 -47.79 -32.96
C THR A 562 -2.15 -47.78 -32.14
N ALA A 563 -3.18 -46.98 -32.40
CA ALA A 563 -3.50 -45.87 -33.29
C ALA A 563 -4.98 -45.49 -33.02
N ALA A 564 -5.34 -44.21 -33.28
CA ALA A 564 -6.70 -43.70 -33.56
C ALA A 564 -7.75 -43.78 -32.43
N ALA A 565 -8.79 -42.94 -32.34
CA ALA A 565 -9.14 -41.62 -32.84
C ALA A 565 -10.45 -41.24 -32.10
N ARG A 566 -10.62 -39.93 -31.83
CA ARG A 566 -11.88 -39.17 -31.77
C ARG A 566 -13.11 -39.71 -31.01
N ALA A 567 -13.62 -38.76 -30.22
CA ALA A 567 -15.02 -38.35 -30.09
C ALA A 567 -15.91 -39.04 -29.04
N ALA A 568 -16.26 -38.19 -28.06
CA ALA A 568 -17.61 -37.84 -27.64
C ALA A 568 -18.52 -38.89 -26.98
N GLN A 569 -19.13 -38.38 -25.91
CA GLN A 569 -20.50 -38.62 -25.45
C GLN A 569 -20.77 -39.71 -24.40
N ARG A 570 -21.46 -39.20 -23.36
CA ARG A 570 -22.48 -39.81 -22.49
C ARG A 570 -22.03 -40.35 -21.14
N GLU A 571 -22.31 -39.50 -20.15
CA GLU A 571 -23.02 -39.83 -18.91
C GLU A 571 -23.81 -41.15 -18.96
N GLY A 572 -23.73 -41.91 -17.87
CA GLY A 572 -24.58 -43.09 -17.67
C GLY A 572 -24.18 -43.96 -16.47
N THR A 573 -24.41 -43.44 -15.25
CA THR A 573 -25.06 -44.12 -14.11
C THR A 573 -24.47 -45.43 -13.51
N LEU A 574 -24.42 -45.44 -12.16
CA LEU A 574 -24.33 -46.58 -11.22
C LEU A 574 -22.93 -47.23 -11.11
N ARG A 575 -22.23 -47.24 -9.97
CA ARG A 575 -22.57 -47.19 -8.53
C ARG A 575 -21.41 -46.57 -7.75
#